data_AF-A0A7C6GE82-F1
#
_entry.id   AF-A0A7C6GE82-F1
#
_cell.length_a   1.000
_cell.length_b   1.000
_cell.length_c   1.000
_cell.angle_alpha   90.00
_cell.angle_beta   90.00
_cell.angle_gamma   90.00
#
_symmetry.space_group_name_H-M   'P 1'
#
loop_
_entity.id
_entity.type
_entity.pdbx_description
1 polymer ?
#
loop_
_entity_poly.entity_id
_entity_poly.type
_entity_poly.pdbx_seq_one_letter_code
_entity_poly.pdbx_strand_id
1 'polypeptide(L)'
;MKILDQDKDGNAKFLGIPVGISGAYSKEARRAQFEPRNPKLFVGRKFGAGWDLNMGALAVKLGLVGPNASLEDVESDIPEEVVRALRIAPLVGAGAVAAAALVIGSTSRKLPTAWNWKLLPKEFGSARSAVLPHALAAVGVGAWSALQNKQDSGVDAVVSAQALGLQTTALLMMVAAVRGGLMPKVPCPMVILGPLATPGVATAVLSKT
;
A
#
# COMPACT_ATOMS: atom_id res chain seq x y z
N MET A 1 20.05 -11.01 -28.73
CA MET A 1 19.04 -10.18 -28.03
C MET A 1 19.29 -10.35 -26.53
N LYS A 2 19.78 -9.33 -25.83
CA LYS A 2 20.07 -9.43 -24.38
C LYS A 2 18.74 -9.37 -23.62
N ILE A 3 18.31 -10.52 -23.09
CA ILE A 3 16.99 -10.68 -22.44
C ILE A 3 17.01 -10.22 -20.98
N LEU A 4 18.19 -10.07 -20.39
CA LEU A 4 18.42 -9.60 -19.03
C LEU A 4 19.48 -8.50 -19.07
N ASP A 5 19.09 -7.31 -18.62
CA ASP A 5 19.97 -6.18 -18.39
C ASP A 5 19.81 -5.72 -16.94
N GLN A 6 20.88 -5.30 -16.28
CA GLN A 6 20.79 -4.79 -14.92
C GLN A 6 20.61 -3.28 -14.94
N ASP A 7 19.67 -2.77 -14.15
CA ASP A 7 19.53 -1.35 -13.91
C ASP A 7 20.71 -0.80 -13.09
N LYS A 8 20.94 0.52 -13.17
CA LYS A 8 21.88 1.24 -12.29
C LYS A 8 21.54 1.06 -10.80
N ASP A 9 20.28 0.70 -10.51
CA ASP A 9 19.74 0.46 -9.18
C ASP A 9 19.74 -1.05 -8.79
N GLY A 10 20.46 -1.91 -9.55
CA GLY A 10 20.70 -3.32 -9.24
C GLY A 10 19.56 -4.30 -9.56
N ASN A 11 18.46 -3.81 -10.15
CA ASN A 11 17.31 -4.65 -10.51
C ASN A 11 17.49 -5.29 -11.89
N ALA A 12 17.03 -6.54 -12.08
CA ALA A 12 16.98 -7.17 -13.40
C ALA A 12 15.87 -6.54 -14.26
N LYS A 13 16.11 -6.37 -15.57
CA LYS A 13 15.10 -5.90 -16.53
C LYS A 13 14.66 -7.06 -17.42
N PHE A 14 13.34 -7.22 -17.56
CA PHE A 14 12.73 -8.11 -18.54
C PHE A 14 11.88 -7.26 -19.49
N LEU A 15 12.22 -7.24 -20.79
CA LEU A 15 11.57 -6.38 -21.80
C LEU A 15 11.52 -4.88 -21.40
N GLY A 16 12.55 -4.39 -20.72
CA GLY A 16 12.62 -3.00 -20.24
C GLY A 16 11.81 -2.74 -18.95
N ILE A 17 11.09 -3.73 -18.44
CA ILE A 17 10.34 -3.66 -17.18
C ILE A 17 11.26 -4.13 -16.04
N PRO A 18 11.40 -3.36 -14.94
CA PRO A 18 12.16 -3.79 -13.77
C PRO A 18 11.47 -4.98 -13.10
N VAL A 19 12.23 -6.01 -12.74
CA VAL A 19 11.76 -7.18 -11.99
C VAL A 19 12.64 -7.35 -10.76
N GLY A 20 12.03 -7.31 -9.58
CA GLY A 20 12.70 -7.47 -8.30
C GLY A 20 12.03 -8.51 -7.42
N ILE A 21 12.81 -9.28 -6.68
CA ILE A 21 12.32 -10.14 -5.57
C ILE A 21 12.99 -9.78 -4.24
N SER A 22 13.89 -8.80 -4.25
CA SER A 22 14.71 -8.42 -3.11
C SER A 22 13.92 -7.84 -1.95
N GLY A 23 12.79 -7.17 -2.21
CA GLY A 23 11.92 -6.61 -1.17
C GLY A 23 11.28 -7.66 -0.25
N ALA A 24 11.24 -8.93 -0.65
CA ALA A 24 10.75 -10.02 0.21
C ALA A 24 11.77 -10.45 1.27
N TYR A 25 13.07 -10.26 1.02
CA TYR A 25 14.15 -10.83 1.84
C TYR A 25 15.16 -9.81 2.37
N SER A 26 15.27 -8.61 1.77
CA SER A 26 16.18 -7.54 2.19
C SER A 26 15.40 -6.33 2.70
N LYS A 27 15.78 -5.88 3.89
CA LYS A 27 15.22 -4.68 4.52
C LYS A 27 15.66 -3.42 3.79
N GLU A 28 16.92 -3.38 3.36
CA GLU A 28 17.51 -2.29 2.58
C GLU A 28 16.76 -2.10 1.27
N ALA A 29 16.38 -3.20 0.61
CA ALA A 29 15.57 -3.16 -0.61
C ALA A 29 14.16 -2.59 -0.36
N ARG A 30 13.53 -2.84 0.80
CA ARG A 30 12.23 -2.22 1.15
C ARG A 30 12.39 -0.74 1.47
N ARG A 31 13.42 -0.39 2.24
CA ARG A 31 13.75 0.99 2.60
C ARG A 31 14.06 1.87 1.39
N ALA A 32 14.61 1.30 0.31
CA ALA A 32 14.86 2.00 -0.94
C ALA A 32 13.59 2.58 -1.63
N GLN A 33 12.37 2.17 -1.23
CA GLN A 33 11.14 2.82 -1.67
C GLN A 33 10.88 4.17 -0.97
N PHE A 34 11.58 4.46 0.13
CA PHE A 34 11.58 5.77 0.80
C PHE A 34 13.01 6.32 0.82
N GLU A 35 13.39 6.97 -0.28
CA GLU A 35 14.71 7.59 -0.43
C GLU A 35 14.51 9.06 -0.80
N PRO A 36 14.43 9.99 0.17
CA PRO A 36 14.21 11.42 -0.07
C PRO A 36 15.29 12.05 -0.96
N ARG A 37 16.53 11.55 -0.86
CA ARG A 37 17.69 12.01 -1.64
C ARG A 37 17.61 11.63 -3.12
N ASN A 38 16.85 10.60 -3.47
CA ASN A 38 16.65 10.20 -4.85
C ASN A 38 15.46 10.98 -5.44
N PRO A 39 15.67 11.93 -6.38
CA PRO A 39 14.59 12.78 -6.88
C PRO A 39 13.60 12.05 -7.81
N LYS A 40 13.91 10.80 -8.22
CA LYS A 40 13.04 10.02 -9.11
C LYS A 40 11.79 9.59 -8.36
N LEU A 41 10.63 9.95 -8.90
CA LEU A 41 9.32 9.49 -8.38
C LEU A 41 9.06 8.01 -8.64
N PHE A 42 9.57 7.46 -9.74
CA PHE A 42 9.39 6.05 -10.08
C PHE A 42 10.72 5.32 -9.97
N VAL A 43 10.75 4.32 -9.11
CA VAL A 43 11.92 3.44 -8.89
C VAL A 43 11.57 2.02 -9.29
N GLY A 44 12.56 1.26 -9.76
CA GLY A 44 12.31 -0.11 -10.20
C GLY A 44 11.79 -0.97 -9.05
N ARG A 45 10.69 -1.69 -9.31
CA ARG A 45 9.95 -2.43 -8.28
C ARG A 45 10.83 -3.47 -7.59
N LYS A 46 10.76 -3.49 -6.26
CA LYS A 46 11.61 -4.36 -5.42
C LYS A 46 10.95 -5.72 -5.15
N PHE A 47 9.64 -5.82 -5.40
CA PHE A 47 8.88 -7.06 -5.35
C PHE A 47 7.87 -7.15 -6.51
N GLY A 48 8.12 -8.03 -7.48
CA GLY A 48 7.34 -8.18 -8.70
C GLY A 48 7.90 -7.40 -9.89
N ALA A 49 7.06 -7.15 -10.90
CA ALA A 49 7.42 -6.45 -12.12
C ALA A 49 6.82 -5.03 -12.17
N GLY A 50 7.60 -4.05 -12.63
CA GLY A 50 7.16 -2.68 -12.86
C GLY A 50 7.95 -1.63 -12.08
N TRP A 51 7.27 -0.55 -11.74
CA TRP A 51 7.81 0.56 -10.97
C TRP A 51 7.01 0.74 -9.68
N ASP A 52 7.72 1.09 -8.63
CA ASP A 52 7.13 1.57 -7.38
C ASP A 52 7.30 3.08 -7.30
N LEU A 53 6.43 3.70 -6.50
CA LEU A 53 6.55 5.12 -6.21
C LEU A 53 7.60 5.32 -5.12
N ASN A 54 8.59 6.18 -5.36
CA ASN A 54 9.49 6.64 -4.31
C ASN A 54 8.74 7.62 -3.40
N MET A 55 8.40 7.13 -2.23
CA MET A 55 7.61 7.80 -1.22
C MET A 55 8.37 8.96 -0.59
N GLY A 56 9.71 8.86 -0.52
CA GLY A 56 10.59 9.94 -0.05
C GLY A 56 10.63 11.10 -1.05
N ALA A 57 10.79 10.79 -2.35
CA ALA A 57 10.74 11.80 -3.41
C ALA A 57 9.38 12.52 -3.46
N LEU A 58 8.29 11.77 -3.24
CA LEU A 58 6.94 12.35 -3.13
C LEU A 58 6.84 13.26 -1.91
N ALA A 59 7.31 12.84 -0.74
CA ALA A 59 7.31 13.65 0.49
C ALA A 59 8.07 14.96 0.31
N VAL A 60 9.26 14.92 -0.32
CA VAL A 60 10.06 16.12 -0.62
C VAL A 60 9.31 17.06 -1.57
N LYS A 61 8.69 16.53 -2.64
CA LYS A 61 7.90 17.35 -3.56
C LYS A 61 6.65 17.96 -2.92
N LEU A 62 6.09 17.31 -1.90
CA LEU A 62 4.99 17.83 -1.10
C LEU A 62 5.44 18.78 0.01
N GLY A 63 6.75 19.04 0.16
CA GLY A 63 7.31 19.90 1.20
C GLY A 63 7.22 19.31 2.61
N LEU A 64 7.00 18.00 2.73
CA LEU A 64 6.80 17.31 4.00
C LEU A 64 8.13 16.91 4.66
N VAL A 65 9.17 16.68 3.87
CA VAL A 65 10.51 16.25 4.34
C VAL A 65 11.58 17.02 3.57
N GLY A 66 12.69 17.35 4.23
CA GLY A 66 13.84 18.00 3.59
C GLY A 66 14.58 17.05 2.62
N PRO A 67 15.14 17.55 1.51
CA PRO A 67 15.81 16.71 0.51
C PRO A 67 17.08 16.00 1.02
N ASN A 68 17.64 16.45 2.15
CA ASN A 68 18.84 15.87 2.74
C ASN A 68 18.52 14.81 3.82
N ALA A 69 17.25 14.66 4.21
CA ALA A 69 16.84 13.70 5.23
C ALA A 69 17.15 12.26 4.77
N SER A 70 17.79 11.48 5.64
CA SER A 70 17.92 10.03 5.44
C SER A 70 16.84 9.31 6.24
N LEU A 71 16.46 8.11 5.78
CA LEU A 71 15.49 7.30 6.52
C LEU A 71 16.03 6.84 7.88
N GLU A 72 17.36 6.67 8.02
CA GLU A 72 18.00 6.30 9.28
C GLU A 72 17.94 7.43 10.31
N ASP A 73 18.13 8.68 9.89
CA ASP A 73 17.98 9.84 10.77
C ASP A 73 16.52 10.00 11.22
N VAL A 74 15.57 9.79 10.30
CA VAL A 74 14.13 9.84 10.59
C VAL A 74 13.73 8.70 11.54
N GLU A 75 14.21 7.47 11.33
CA GLU A 75 13.89 6.33 12.20
C GLU A 75 14.50 6.45 13.59
N SER A 76 15.68 7.06 13.74
CA SER A 76 16.32 7.26 15.05
C SER A 76 15.63 8.30 15.93
N ASP A 77 14.90 9.24 15.32
CA ASP A 77 14.21 10.33 16.03
C ASP A 77 12.73 10.01 16.33
N ILE A 78 12.23 8.83 15.94
CA ILE A 78 10.82 8.45 16.17
C ILE A 78 10.56 8.27 17.67
N PRO A 79 9.61 9.01 18.27
CA PRO A 79 9.22 8.81 19.66
C PRO A 79 8.71 7.37 19.91
N GLU A 80 9.03 6.79 21.08
CA GLU A 80 8.61 5.42 21.42
C GLU A 80 7.09 5.19 21.32
N GLU A 81 6.30 6.24 21.58
CA GLU A 81 4.84 6.21 21.43
C GLU A 81 4.43 5.95 19.98
N VAL A 82 5.09 6.59 19.02
CA VAL A 82 4.85 6.42 17.59
C VAL A 82 5.30 5.04 17.13
N VAL A 83 6.45 4.56 17.63
CA VAL A 83 6.90 3.18 17.40
C VAL A 83 5.86 2.17 17.88
N ARG A 84 5.34 2.35 19.11
CA ARG A 84 4.29 1.49 19.67
C ARG A 84 3.00 1.54 18.83
N ALA A 85 2.60 2.72 18.38
CA ALA A 85 1.44 2.90 17.51
C ALA A 85 1.63 2.17 16.19
N LEU A 86 2.78 2.34 15.51
CA LEU A 86 3.08 1.69 14.23
C LEU A 86 3.19 0.16 14.34
N ARG A 87 3.60 -0.36 15.50
CA ARG A 87 3.63 -1.80 15.74
C ARG A 87 2.23 -2.42 15.77
N ILE A 88 1.24 -1.70 16.30
CA ILE A 88 -0.11 -2.23 16.57
C ILE A 88 -1.10 -1.82 15.46
N ALA A 89 -0.92 -0.65 14.84
CA ALA A 89 -1.88 -0.09 13.90
C ALA A 89 -2.16 -1.00 12.69
N PRO A 90 -1.18 -1.68 12.05
CA PRO A 90 -1.46 -2.63 10.97
C PRO A 90 -2.31 -3.82 11.42
N LEU A 91 -2.19 -4.29 12.66
CA LEU A 91 -3.02 -5.37 13.20
C LEU A 91 -4.46 -4.89 13.43
N VAL A 92 -4.62 -3.69 14.01
CA VAL A 92 -5.94 -3.07 14.21
C VAL A 92 -6.62 -2.80 12.88
N GLY A 93 -5.89 -2.26 11.90
CA GLY A 93 -6.40 -2.00 10.55
C GLY A 93 -6.81 -3.28 9.82
N ALA A 94 -6.02 -4.36 9.94
CA ALA A 94 -6.39 -5.68 9.42
C ALA A 94 -7.68 -6.20 10.06
N GLY A 95 -7.81 -6.08 11.39
CA GLY A 95 -9.02 -6.45 12.12
C GLY A 95 -10.25 -5.64 11.69
N ALA A 96 -10.12 -4.33 11.52
CA ALA A 96 -11.19 -3.46 11.05
C ALA A 96 -11.66 -3.83 9.62
N VAL A 97 -10.72 -4.08 8.70
CA VAL A 97 -11.06 -4.52 7.33
C VAL A 97 -11.75 -5.89 7.35
N ALA A 98 -11.25 -6.84 8.14
CA ALA A 98 -11.85 -8.16 8.27
C ALA A 98 -13.29 -8.09 8.82
N ALA A 99 -13.51 -7.29 9.86
CA ALA A 99 -14.84 -7.06 10.42
C ALA A 99 -15.79 -6.42 9.39
N ALA A 100 -15.34 -5.40 8.66
CA ALA A 100 -16.13 -4.79 7.59
C ALA A 100 -16.48 -5.81 6.49
N ALA A 101 -15.52 -6.65 6.10
CA ALA A 101 -15.74 -7.71 5.11
C ALA A 101 -16.75 -8.76 5.58
N LEU A 102 -16.72 -9.14 6.86
CA LEU A 102 -17.70 -10.06 7.44
C LEU A 102 -19.11 -9.45 7.42
N VAL A 103 -19.26 -8.20 7.87
CA VAL A 103 -20.54 -7.49 7.87
C VAL A 103 -21.09 -7.37 6.45
N ILE A 104 -20.30 -6.87 5.50
CA ILE A 104 -20.74 -6.67 4.11
C ILE A 104 -20.98 -8.02 3.42
N GLY A 105 -20.06 -8.97 3.59
CA GLY A 105 -20.11 -10.31 2.96
C GLY A 105 -21.20 -11.23 3.51
N SER A 106 -21.80 -10.91 4.66
CA SER A 106 -22.98 -11.60 5.19
C SER A 106 -24.27 -11.23 4.46
N THR A 107 -24.28 -10.14 3.70
CA THR A 107 -25.47 -9.68 2.99
C THR A 107 -25.75 -10.52 1.75
N SER A 108 -27.03 -10.74 1.43
CA SER A 108 -27.46 -11.40 0.18
C SER A 108 -27.48 -10.46 -1.03
N ARG A 109 -27.06 -9.19 -0.86
CA ARG A 109 -27.07 -8.21 -1.95
C ARG A 109 -25.98 -8.56 -2.97
N LYS A 110 -26.28 -8.32 -4.24
CA LYS A 110 -25.24 -8.31 -5.26
C LYS A 110 -24.50 -6.99 -5.22
N LEU A 111 -23.18 -7.04 -5.18
CA LEU A 111 -22.32 -5.86 -5.13
C LEU A 111 -21.44 -5.77 -6.38
N PRO A 112 -21.05 -4.56 -6.79
CA PRO A 112 -20.10 -4.36 -7.89
C PRO A 112 -18.79 -5.11 -7.64
N THR A 113 -18.38 -5.89 -8.62
CA THR A 113 -17.07 -6.58 -8.65
C THR A 113 -16.14 -6.00 -9.71
N ALA A 114 -16.68 -5.26 -10.68
CA ALA A 114 -15.92 -4.56 -11.70
C ALA A 114 -16.52 -3.18 -11.98
N TRP A 115 -15.66 -2.27 -12.44
CA TRP A 115 -15.99 -0.87 -12.73
C TRP A 115 -15.57 -0.52 -14.15
N ASN A 116 -16.31 0.36 -14.81
CA ASN A 116 -15.93 0.89 -16.10
C ASN A 116 -15.12 2.20 -15.95
N TRP A 117 -14.63 2.74 -17.07
CA TRP A 117 -13.85 3.97 -17.11
C TRP A 117 -14.62 5.22 -16.63
N LYS A 118 -15.97 5.18 -16.63
CA LYS A 118 -16.83 6.24 -16.09
C LYS A 118 -17.04 6.11 -14.57
N LEU A 119 -16.34 5.19 -13.91
CA LEU A 119 -16.46 4.90 -12.48
C LEU A 119 -17.85 4.39 -12.08
N LEU A 120 -18.54 3.76 -13.02
CA LEU A 120 -19.83 3.11 -12.78
C LEU A 120 -19.62 1.60 -12.64
N PRO A 121 -20.44 0.92 -11.80
CA PRO A 121 -20.47 -0.53 -11.75
C PRO A 121 -20.69 -1.13 -13.13
N LYS A 122 -19.84 -2.09 -13.51
CA LYS A 122 -19.95 -2.84 -14.76
C LYS A 122 -20.54 -4.22 -14.53
N GLU A 123 -20.05 -4.91 -13.50
CA GLU A 123 -20.41 -6.29 -13.19
C GLU A 123 -20.78 -6.42 -11.71
N PHE A 124 -21.71 -7.31 -11.41
CA PHE A 124 -22.21 -7.55 -10.06
C PHE A 124 -22.02 -9.01 -9.69
N GLY A 125 -21.44 -9.25 -8.51
CA GLY A 125 -21.24 -10.56 -7.93
C GLY A 125 -21.91 -10.68 -6.56
N SER A 126 -21.64 -11.78 -5.86
CA SER A 126 -22.02 -11.90 -4.45
C SER A 126 -21.28 -10.86 -3.61
N ALA A 127 -21.86 -10.46 -2.46
CA ALA A 127 -21.17 -9.56 -1.54
C ALA A 127 -19.80 -10.09 -1.11
N ARG A 128 -19.69 -11.41 -0.89
CA ARG A 128 -18.42 -12.09 -0.57
C ARG A 128 -17.37 -11.90 -1.66
N SER A 129 -17.73 -12.11 -2.93
CA SER A 129 -16.78 -11.93 -4.03
C SER A 129 -16.30 -10.48 -4.20
N ALA A 130 -17.10 -9.48 -3.79
CA ALA A 130 -16.70 -8.08 -3.84
C ALA A 130 -15.70 -7.68 -2.73
N VAL A 131 -15.79 -8.30 -1.55
CA VAL A 131 -14.98 -7.90 -0.38
C VAL A 131 -13.80 -8.83 -0.09
N LEU A 132 -13.87 -10.10 -0.46
CA LEU A 132 -12.86 -11.09 -0.08
C LEU A 132 -11.44 -10.75 -0.55
N PRO A 133 -11.21 -10.30 -1.81
CA PRO A 133 -9.85 -9.94 -2.25
C PRO A 133 -9.23 -8.83 -1.38
N HIS A 134 -10.04 -7.84 -1.03
CA HIS A 134 -9.62 -6.70 -0.20
C HIS A 134 -9.32 -7.13 1.23
N ALA A 135 -10.15 -8.01 1.80
CA ALA A 135 -9.94 -8.56 3.14
C ALA A 135 -8.66 -9.40 3.23
N LEU A 136 -8.44 -10.29 2.25
CA LEU A 136 -7.25 -11.13 2.19
C LEU A 136 -5.98 -10.29 2.03
N ALA A 137 -5.99 -9.27 1.17
CA ALA A 137 -4.87 -8.36 1.00
C ALA A 137 -4.55 -7.59 2.30
N ALA A 138 -5.56 -7.03 2.96
CA ALA A 138 -5.41 -6.26 4.20
C ALA A 138 -4.94 -7.11 5.39
N VAL A 139 -5.48 -8.31 5.54
CA VAL A 139 -5.06 -9.26 6.60
C VAL A 139 -3.66 -9.78 6.32
N GLY A 140 -3.37 -10.16 5.06
CA GLY A 140 -2.06 -10.63 4.65
C GLY A 140 -0.96 -9.62 4.92
N VAL A 141 -1.16 -8.34 4.54
CA VAL A 141 -0.17 -7.29 4.78
C VAL A 141 -0.03 -6.95 6.26
N GLY A 142 -1.12 -7.00 7.04
CA GLY A 142 -1.08 -6.78 8.48
C GLY A 142 -0.30 -7.88 9.21
N ALA A 143 -0.52 -9.14 8.83
CA ALA A 143 0.23 -10.28 9.33
C ALA A 143 1.71 -10.18 8.95
N TRP A 144 2.01 -9.86 7.68
CA TRP A 144 3.37 -9.64 7.21
C TRP A 144 4.10 -8.54 8.01
N SER A 145 3.45 -7.39 8.23
CA SER A 145 3.99 -6.32 9.06
C SER A 145 4.30 -6.78 10.49
N ALA A 146 3.39 -7.55 11.10
CA ALA A 146 3.61 -8.08 12.44
C ALA A 146 4.76 -9.10 12.51
N LEU A 147 4.95 -9.92 11.47
CA LEU A 147 6.09 -10.85 11.37
C LEU A 147 7.40 -10.07 11.27
N GLN A 148 7.48 -9.06 10.41
CA GLN A 148 8.68 -8.23 10.26
C GLN A 148 9.03 -7.50 11.55
N ASN A 149 8.04 -6.93 12.24
CA ASN A 149 8.24 -6.23 13.51
C ASN A 149 8.66 -7.15 14.68
N LYS A 150 8.52 -8.47 14.56
CA LYS A 150 9.03 -9.45 15.53
C LYS A 150 10.49 -9.85 15.26
N GLN A 151 10.90 -9.85 13.99
CA GLN A 151 12.23 -10.30 13.59
C GLN A 151 13.30 -9.22 13.83
N ASP A 152 12.91 -7.95 13.80
CA ASP A 152 13.78 -6.82 14.09
C ASP A 152 13.65 -6.32 15.54
N SER A 153 14.73 -5.73 16.07
CA SER A 153 14.75 -5.08 17.39
C SER A 153 13.91 -3.79 17.47
N GLY A 154 13.28 -3.37 16.37
CA GLY A 154 12.50 -2.14 16.23
C GLY A 154 11.25 -2.33 15.35
N VAL A 155 10.64 -1.24 14.88
CA VAL A 155 9.50 -1.28 13.94
C VAL A 155 9.98 -0.87 12.55
N ASP A 156 9.64 -1.67 11.54
CA ASP A 156 9.83 -1.29 10.14
C ASP A 156 8.71 -0.29 9.76
N ALA A 157 9.00 1.01 9.91
CA ALA A 157 8.03 2.08 9.71
C ALA A 157 7.49 2.09 8.27
N VAL A 158 8.35 1.76 7.29
CA VAL A 158 7.97 1.67 5.87
C VAL A 158 6.95 0.56 5.66
N VAL A 159 7.22 -0.65 6.17
CA VAL A 159 6.28 -1.78 6.05
C VAL A 159 4.96 -1.48 6.76
N SER A 160 5.02 -0.86 7.94
CA SER A 160 3.83 -0.51 8.71
C SER A 160 2.99 0.56 8.00
N ALA A 161 3.62 1.59 7.43
CA ALA A 161 2.98 2.63 6.64
C ALA A 161 2.30 2.07 5.38
N GLN A 162 2.98 1.17 4.66
CA GLN A 162 2.43 0.49 3.48
C GLN A 162 1.23 -0.39 3.83
N ALA A 163 1.31 -1.13 4.95
CA ALA A 163 0.21 -1.94 5.43
C ALA A 163 -1.04 -1.07 5.68
N LEU A 164 -0.87 0.06 6.38
CA LEU A 164 -1.97 1.01 6.64
C LEU A 164 -2.54 1.61 5.35
N GLY A 165 -1.69 1.95 4.38
CA GLY A 165 -2.13 2.45 3.07
C GLY A 165 -2.96 1.42 2.29
N LEU A 166 -2.54 0.16 2.29
CA LEU A 166 -3.27 -0.92 1.62
C LEU A 166 -4.59 -1.25 2.34
N GLN A 167 -4.61 -1.20 3.67
CA GLN A 167 -5.82 -1.38 4.47
C GLN A 167 -6.83 -0.24 4.24
N THR A 168 -6.35 1.00 4.11
CA THR A 168 -7.20 2.14 3.74
C THR A 168 -7.77 1.98 2.34
N THR A 169 -6.95 1.52 1.39
CA THR A 169 -7.38 1.17 0.03
C THR A 169 -8.48 0.12 0.06
N ALA A 170 -8.28 -0.96 0.84
CA ALA A 170 -9.25 -2.04 0.99
C ALA A 170 -10.60 -1.52 1.51
N LEU A 171 -10.61 -0.71 2.57
CA LEU A 171 -11.83 -0.10 3.10
C LEU A 171 -12.53 0.78 2.06
N LEU A 172 -11.79 1.68 1.38
CA LEU A 172 -12.36 2.56 0.37
C LEU A 172 -12.97 1.79 -0.80
N MET A 173 -12.37 0.68 -1.22
CA MET A 173 -12.92 -0.19 -2.26
C MET A 173 -14.16 -0.94 -1.79
N MET A 174 -14.22 -1.38 -0.52
CA MET A 174 -15.43 -1.97 0.05
C MET A 174 -16.57 -0.94 0.15
N VAL A 175 -16.27 0.30 0.56
CA VAL A 175 -17.24 1.40 0.57
C VAL A 175 -17.71 1.71 -0.86
N ALA A 176 -16.79 1.71 -1.83
CA ALA A 176 -17.14 1.88 -3.24
C ALA A 176 -18.11 0.79 -3.72
N ALA A 177 -17.88 -0.48 -3.36
CA ALA A 177 -18.77 -1.58 -3.69
C ALA A 177 -20.15 -1.41 -3.06
N VAL A 178 -20.23 -1.09 -1.76
CA VAL A 178 -21.52 -0.83 -1.09
C VAL A 178 -22.26 0.34 -1.75
N ARG A 179 -21.56 1.46 -1.99
CA ARG A 179 -22.13 2.65 -2.62
C ARG A 179 -22.62 2.36 -4.04
N GLY A 180 -21.82 1.65 -4.85
CA GLY A 180 -22.20 1.28 -6.21
C GLY A 180 -23.36 0.27 -6.27
N GLY A 181 -23.51 -0.57 -5.25
CA GLY A 181 -24.68 -1.42 -5.08
C GLY A 181 -25.96 -0.64 -4.77
N LEU A 182 -25.86 0.46 -4.00
CA LEU A 182 -26.99 1.32 -3.65
C LEU A 182 -27.32 2.35 -4.74
N MET A 183 -26.30 2.87 -5.41
CA MET A 183 -26.39 3.96 -6.39
C MET A 183 -25.65 3.62 -7.70
N PRO A 184 -26.13 2.64 -8.48
CA PRO A 184 -25.40 2.11 -9.64
C PRO A 184 -25.26 3.09 -10.81
N LYS A 185 -26.07 4.15 -10.85
CA LYS A 185 -26.03 5.18 -11.91
C LYS A 185 -25.14 6.38 -11.55
N VAL A 186 -24.58 6.40 -10.34
CA VAL A 186 -23.77 7.52 -9.83
C VAL A 186 -22.30 7.12 -9.88
N PRO A 187 -21.43 7.88 -10.56
CA PRO A 187 -19.99 7.62 -10.57
C PRO A 187 -19.42 7.57 -9.14
N CYS A 188 -18.53 6.61 -8.89
CA CYS A 188 -17.92 6.40 -7.58
C CYS A 188 -16.43 6.78 -7.61
N PRO A 189 -16.05 8.01 -7.20
CA PRO A 189 -14.65 8.46 -7.23
C PRO A 189 -13.74 7.62 -6.32
N MET A 190 -14.29 6.91 -5.33
CA MET A 190 -13.54 6.00 -4.45
C MET A 190 -12.82 4.89 -5.21
N VAL A 191 -13.26 4.54 -6.42
CA VAL A 191 -12.56 3.56 -7.28
C VAL A 191 -11.20 4.08 -7.74
N ILE A 192 -11.04 5.40 -7.86
CA ILE A 192 -9.75 6.05 -8.14
C ILE A 192 -9.03 6.39 -6.83
N LEU A 193 -9.75 6.98 -5.87
CA LEU A 193 -9.16 7.45 -4.61
C LEU A 193 -8.64 6.29 -3.74
N GLY A 194 -9.28 5.10 -3.83
CA GLY A 194 -8.89 3.90 -3.11
C GLY A 194 -7.44 3.52 -3.41
N PRO A 195 -7.08 3.16 -4.66
CA PRO A 195 -5.71 2.84 -5.03
C PRO A 195 -4.68 3.93 -4.69
N LEU A 196 -5.08 5.21 -4.74
CA LEU A 196 -4.22 6.34 -4.38
C LEU A 196 -4.01 6.48 -2.85
N ALA A 197 -4.87 5.87 -2.04
CA ALA A 197 -4.72 5.92 -0.58
C ALA A 197 -3.46 5.18 -0.11
N THR A 198 -3.00 4.15 -0.84
CA THR A 198 -1.75 3.44 -0.49
C THR A 198 -0.55 4.39 -0.46
N PRO A 199 -0.19 5.08 -1.57
CA PRO A 199 0.90 6.05 -1.54
C PRO A 199 0.57 7.29 -0.68
N GLY A 200 -0.68 7.74 -0.62
CA GLY A 200 -1.04 8.92 0.18
C GLY A 200 -0.83 8.70 1.68
N VAL A 201 -1.38 7.62 2.23
CA VAL A 201 -1.28 7.28 3.66
C VAL A 201 0.16 6.93 4.02
N ALA A 202 0.85 6.13 3.21
CA ALA A 202 2.21 5.75 3.54
C ALA A 202 3.16 6.96 3.54
N THR A 203 3.00 7.93 2.63
CA THR A 203 3.78 9.19 2.68
C THR A 203 3.41 10.02 3.91
N ALA A 204 2.12 10.11 4.25
CA ALA A 204 1.68 10.89 5.40
C ALA A 204 2.18 10.30 6.74
N VAL A 205 2.26 8.98 6.85
CA VAL A 205 2.83 8.30 8.02
C VAL A 205 4.33 8.56 8.10
N LEU A 206 5.05 8.34 7.00
CA LEU A 206 6.52 8.46 6.94
C LEU A 206 7.06 9.90 6.98
N SER A 207 6.19 10.89 6.87
CA SER A 207 6.56 12.31 7.01
C SER A 207 6.28 12.89 8.39
N LYS A 208 5.55 12.16 9.24
CA LYS A 208 5.22 12.56 10.61
C LYS A 208 6.00 11.78 11.66
N THR A 209 6.62 10.67 11.26
CA THR A 209 7.73 10.04 11.95
C THR A 209 8.98 10.86 11.74
#